data_AF-A0A3N5SDB5-F1
#
_entry.id   AF-A0A3N5SDB5-F1
#
_cell.length_a   1.000
_cell.length_b   1.000
_cell.length_c   1.000
_cell.angle_alpha   90.00
_cell.angle_beta   90.00
_cell.angle_gamma   90.00
#
_symmetry.space_group_name_H-M   'P 1'
#
loop_
_entity.id
_entity.type
_entity.pdbx_description
1 polymer ?
#
loop_
_entity_poly.entity_id
_entity_poly.type
_entity_poly.pdbx_seq_one_letter_code
_entity_poly.pdbx_strand_id
1 'polypeptide(L)'
;MPRRYVYSLIGLFAAIAVIAGLSSVGLLPADEAASPVNIHSLFLTEKDYIEFLSGEVRFDRIDLRVVLVNKGDNFWKIARENGVNIDTLIGANPHWDTLTARVNQRIVVPSKTGVLNFITDPSEVEEIAELYGVERSKISVQKLPPLYWTLARFKSEKRPAAVFVEGARPITHTMTPNMAR
;
A
#
# COMPACT_ATOMS: atom_id res chain seq x y z
N MET A 1 40.29 62.82 1.92
CA MET A 1 39.40 62.41 3.03
C MET A 1 39.35 60.89 3.13
N PRO A 2 39.84 60.26 4.21
CA PRO A 2 39.49 58.89 4.56
C PRO A 2 38.84 58.84 5.96
N ARG A 3 37.63 58.29 6.07
CA ARG A 3 36.99 58.03 7.37
C ARG A 3 37.27 56.59 7.80
N ARG A 4 37.93 56.49 8.95
CA ARG A 4 38.42 55.30 9.64
C ARG A 4 37.34 54.86 10.63
N TYR A 5 36.90 53.61 10.58
CA TYR A 5 36.07 53.04 11.64
C TYR A 5 37.00 52.41 12.69
N VAL A 6 37.00 53.00 13.88
CA VAL A 6 37.72 52.52 15.06
C VAL A 6 36.77 51.62 15.85
N TYR A 7 37.12 50.35 15.99
CA TYR A 7 36.47 49.43 16.93
C TYR A 7 36.98 49.78 18.34
N SER A 8 36.07 50.18 19.24
CA SER A 8 36.40 50.36 20.66
C SER A 8 36.16 49.05 21.40
N LEU A 9 37.27 48.46 21.82
CA LEU A 9 37.38 47.25 22.63
C LEU A 9 37.64 47.68 24.08
N ILE A 10 36.59 47.78 24.90
CA ILE A 10 36.62 47.87 26.38
C ILE A 10 35.26 47.27 26.80
N GLY A 11 35.07 46.31 27.70
CA GLY A 11 35.87 45.56 28.66
C GLY A 11 34.84 44.68 29.41
N LEU A 12 35.02 43.36 29.45
CA LEU A 12 35.42 42.60 30.65
C LEU A 12 34.23 42.12 31.53
N PHE A 13 33.91 40.83 31.36
CA PHE A 13 33.46 39.84 32.36
C PHE A 13 32.38 40.19 33.40
N ALA A 14 31.17 39.66 33.18
CA ALA A 14 30.28 39.01 34.17
C ALA A 14 29.06 38.52 33.37
N ALA A 15 28.50 37.31 33.47
CA ALA A 15 28.74 36.18 34.32
C ALA A 15 28.22 34.94 33.56
N ILE A 16 28.78 33.79 33.93
CA ILE A 16 28.49 32.44 33.45
C ILE A 16 26.97 32.17 33.47
N ALA A 17 26.34 32.13 32.30
CA ALA A 17 24.98 31.59 32.14
C ALA A 17 25.10 30.12 31.73
N VAL A 18 25.15 29.28 32.78
CA VAL A 18 24.61 27.92 32.86
C VAL A 18 24.60 27.12 31.55
N ILE A 19 25.62 26.27 31.43
CA ILE A 19 25.54 25.01 30.70
C ILE A 19 24.38 24.20 31.31
N ALA A 20 23.25 24.13 30.63
CA ALA A 20 22.22 23.13 30.89
C ALA A 20 21.55 22.74 29.58
N GLY A 21 21.91 21.55 29.10
CA GLY A 21 21.04 20.76 28.23
C GLY A 21 21.03 21.11 26.74
N LEU A 22 22.19 21.14 26.08
CA LEU A 22 22.24 20.95 24.62
C LEU A 22 22.07 19.46 24.28
N SER A 23 20.92 18.89 24.64
CA SER A 23 20.48 17.55 24.23
C SER A 23 19.03 17.63 23.79
N SER A 24 18.82 18.37 22.70
CA SER A 24 17.60 18.24 21.91
C SER A 24 18.02 18.25 20.45
N VAL A 25 18.94 17.35 20.09
CA VAL A 25 18.77 16.65 18.82
C VAL A 25 17.44 15.94 19.00
N GLY A 26 16.36 16.58 18.54
CA GLY A 26 15.09 15.93 18.29
C GLY A 26 15.40 14.84 17.28
N LEU A 27 15.76 13.68 17.79
CA LEU A 27 15.84 12.44 17.07
C LEU A 27 14.53 12.36 16.31
N LEU A 28 14.62 12.40 14.97
CA LEU A 28 13.54 11.98 14.07
C LEU A 28 12.84 10.80 14.74
N PRO A 29 11.50 10.77 14.86
CA PRO A 29 10.85 9.59 15.40
C PRO A 29 11.38 8.40 14.63
N ALA A 30 12.09 7.54 15.35
CA ALA A 30 12.65 6.33 14.82
C ALA A 30 11.47 5.56 14.25
N ASP A 31 11.49 5.40 12.94
CA ASP A 31 11.09 4.18 12.27
C ASP A 31 9.89 3.53 12.96
N GLU A 32 8.73 4.19 12.86
CA GLU A 32 7.46 3.52 13.11
C GLU A 32 7.35 2.51 11.97
N ALA A 33 7.95 1.33 12.19
CA ALA A 33 7.97 0.22 11.25
C ALA A 33 6.56 0.10 10.67
N ALA A 34 6.44 0.46 9.39
CA ALA A 34 5.17 0.58 8.73
C ALA A 34 4.49 -0.77 8.85
N SER A 35 3.49 -0.87 9.73
CA SER A 35 2.68 -2.07 9.80
C SER A 35 2.11 -2.29 8.40
N PRO A 36 2.11 -3.53 7.88
CA PRO A 36 1.70 -3.80 6.50
C PRO A 36 0.37 -3.13 6.24
N VAL A 37 0.31 -2.38 5.15
CA VAL A 37 -0.81 -1.49 4.84
C VAL A 37 -2.12 -2.28 4.92
N ASN A 38 -2.95 -1.93 5.91
CA ASN A 38 -4.20 -2.63 6.12
C ASN A 38 -5.19 -2.23 5.01
N ILE A 39 -5.51 -3.15 4.11
CA ILE A 39 -6.38 -2.87 2.95
C ILE A 39 -7.75 -2.31 3.37
N HIS A 40 -8.29 -2.74 4.52
CA HIS A 40 -9.56 -2.24 5.05
C HIS A 40 -9.49 -0.80 5.57
N SER A 41 -8.28 -0.29 5.84
CA SER A 41 -8.07 1.12 6.18
C SER A 41 -7.99 2.01 4.94
N LEU A 42 -7.53 1.45 3.81
CA LEU A 42 -7.43 2.16 2.52
C LEU A 42 -8.80 2.31 1.84
N PHE A 43 -9.64 1.28 1.94
CA PHE A 43 -10.93 1.22 1.27
C PHE A 43 -12.01 0.90 2.29
N LEU A 44 -12.91 1.86 2.56
CA LEU A 44 -13.98 1.67 3.54
C LEU A 44 -15.09 0.76 3.01
N THR A 45 -15.31 0.73 1.69
CA THR A 45 -16.38 -0.05 1.05
C THR A 45 -15.86 -0.85 -0.14
N GLU A 46 -16.52 -2.00 -0.40
CA GLU A 46 -16.29 -2.82 -1.60
C GLU A 46 -16.50 -2.01 -2.89
N LYS A 47 -17.42 -1.03 -2.88
CA LYS A 47 -17.66 -0.16 -4.02
C LYS A 47 -16.45 0.72 -4.32
N ASP A 48 -15.89 1.39 -3.32
CA ASP A 48 -14.74 2.30 -3.49
C ASP A 48 -13.51 1.52 -3.97
N TYR A 49 -13.32 0.32 -3.42
CA TYR A 49 -12.29 -0.62 -3.85
C TYR A 49 -12.40 -0.98 -5.34
N ILE A 50 -13.58 -1.41 -5.79
CA ILE A 50 -13.81 -1.80 -7.19
C ILE A 50 -13.67 -0.60 -8.13
N GLU A 51 -14.12 0.59 -7.70
CA GLU A 51 -13.99 1.82 -8.48
C GLU A 51 -12.51 2.22 -8.64
N PHE A 52 -11.72 2.16 -7.58
CA PHE A 52 -10.28 2.38 -7.62
C PHE A 52 -9.58 1.40 -8.58
N LEU A 53 -9.88 0.10 -8.47
CA LEU A 53 -9.26 -0.91 -9.32
C LEU A 53 -9.63 -0.75 -10.80
N SER A 54 -10.91 -0.51 -11.10
CA SER A 54 -11.36 -0.35 -12.47
C SER A 54 -10.90 0.97 -13.10
N GLY A 55 -10.77 2.04 -12.31
CA GLY A 55 -10.37 3.36 -12.77
C GLY A 55 -8.85 3.56 -12.90
N GLU A 56 -8.10 3.27 -11.83
CA GLU A 56 -6.70 3.71 -11.67
C GLU A 56 -5.69 2.57 -11.84
N VAL A 57 -6.06 1.31 -11.58
CA VAL A 57 -5.10 0.20 -11.55
C VAL A 57 -4.94 -0.45 -12.91
N ARG A 58 -3.71 -0.45 -13.43
CA ARG A 58 -3.32 -1.14 -14.67
C ARG A 58 -2.00 -1.84 -14.45
N PHE A 59 -1.87 -3.10 -14.85
CA PHE A 59 -0.58 -3.80 -14.84
C PHE A 59 -0.04 -3.97 -16.27
N ASP A 60 1.21 -4.41 -16.39
CA ASP A 60 1.81 -4.73 -17.70
C ASP A 60 1.31 -6.07 -18.27
N ARG A 61 1.17 -7.08 -17.42
CA ARG A 61 0.96 -8.48 -17.83
C ARG A 61 -0.25 -9.14 -17.17
N ILE A 62 -1.03 -8.37 -16.42
CA ILE A 62 -2.16 -8.85 -15.63
C ILE A 62 -3.35 -7.96 -15.91
N ASP A 63 -4.48 -8.57 -16.25
CA ASP A 63 -5.74 -7.88 -16.45
C ASP A 63 -6.62 -8.13 -15.23
N LEU A 64 -7.16 -7.04 -14.67
CA LEU A 64 -8.18 -7.11 -13.63
C LEU A 64 -9.54 -6.88 -14.28
N ARG A 65 -10.43 -7.85 -14.20
CA ARG A 65 -11.80 -7.73 -14.71
C ARG A 65 -12.79 -7.68 -13.57
N VAL A 66 -13.78 -6.81 -13.68
CA VAL A 66 -14.92 -6.79 -12.76
C VAL A 66 -16.03 -7.63 -13.39
N VAL A 67 -16.41 -8.72 -12.73
CA VAL A 67 -17.44 -9.65 -13.17
C VAL A 67 -18.68 -9.47 -12.30
N LEU A 68 -19.86 -9.47 -12.93
CA LEU A 68 -21.14 -9.51 -12.24
C LEU A 68 -21.56 -10.98 -12.04
N VAL A 69 -21.83 -11.35 -10.79
CA VAL A 69 -22.33 -12.68 -10.42
C VAL A 69 -23.78 -12.80 -10.90
N ASN A 70 -24.06 -13.77 -11.78
CA ASN A 70 -25.42 -14.03 -12.26
C ASN A 70 -26.10 -15.13 -11.44
N LYS A 71 -27.40 -15.29 -11.66
CA LYS A 71 -28.17 -16.38 -11.05
C LYS A 71 -27.58 -17.73 -11.46
N GLY A 72 -27.20 -18.54 -10.48
CA GLY A 72 -26.61 -19.86 -10.70
C GLY A 72 -25.07 -19.86 -10.78
N ASP A 73 -24.43 -18.69 -10.70
CA ASP A 73 -22.99 -18.62 -10.56
C ASP A 73 -22.56 -18.88 -9.12
N ASN A 74 -21.34 -19.40 -8.97
CA ASN A 74 -20.65 -19.54 -7.70
C ASN A 74 -19.16 -19.19 -7.90
N PHE A 75 -18.45 -18.87 -6.83
CA PHE A 75 -17.07 -18.41 -6.93
C PHE A 75 -16.13 -19.45 -7.56
N TRP A 76 -16.33 -20.75 -7.30
CA TRP A 76 -15.53 -21.81 -7.92
C TRP A 76 -15.72 -21.91 -9.42
N LYS A 77 -16.96 -21.77 -9.90
CA LYS A 77 -17.28 -21.75 -11.33
C LYS A 77 -16.63 -20.54 -12.00
N ILE A 78 -16.77 -19.35 -11.41
CA ILE A 78 -16.17 -18.13 -11.95
C ILE A 78 -14.63 -18.25 -11.97
N ALA A 79 -14.01 -18.73 -10.88
CA ALA A 79 -12.56 -18.94 -10.84
C ALA A 79 -12.09 -19.86 -11.97
N ARG A 80 -12.78 -21.00 -12.14
CA ARG A 80 -12.45 -22.00 -13.16
C ARG A 80 -12.58 -21.47 -14.58
N GLU A 81 -13.67 -20.75 -14.88
CA GLU A 81 -13.89 -20.14 -16.19
C GLU A 81 -12.85 -19.07 -16.53
N ASN A 82 -12.21 -18.49 -15.51
CA ASN A 82 -11.15 -17.50 -15.65
C ASN A 82 -9.74 -18.10 -15.52
N GLY A 83 -9.60 -19.42 -15.39
CA GLY A 83 -8.30 -20.08 -15.25
C GLY A 83 -7.56 -19.76 -13.95
N VAL A 84 -8.27 -19.32 -12.91
CA VAL A 84 -7.72 -19.03 -11.57
C VAL A 84 -8.31 -19.95 -10.52
N ASN A 85 -7.77 -19.92 -9.30
CA ASN A 85 -8.27 -20.70 -8.17
C ASN A 85 -9.11 -19.82 -7.22
N ILE A 86 -9.84 -20.46 -6.31
CA ILE A 86 -10.66 -19.76 -5.30
C ILE A 86 -9.80 -18.85 -4.42
N ASP A 87 -8.58 -19.29 -4.07
CA ASP A 87 -7.60 -18.53 -3.29
C ASP A 87 -7.28 -17.17 -3.93
N THR A 88 -7.15 -17.13 -5.27
CA THR A 88 -6.92 -15.90 -6.02
C THR A 88 -8.13 -14.97 -5.93
N LEU A 89 -9.35 -15.51 -5.99
CA LEU A 89 -10.54 -14.69 -5.83
C LEU A 89 -10.62 -14.12 -4.41
N ILE A 90 -10.32 -14.90 -3.38
CA ILE A 90 -10.28 -14.42 -2.00
C ILE A 90 -9.21 -13.33 -1.85
N GLY A 91 -8.00 -13.56 -2.38
CA GLY A 91 -6.90 -12.60 -2.33
C GLY A 91 -7.09 -11.35 -3.18
N ALA A 92 -8.03 -11.35 -4.13
CA ALA A 92 -8.39 -10.19 -4.95
C ALA A 92 -9.68 -9.50 -4.48
N ASN A 93 -10.38 -10.04 -3.47
CA ASN A 93 -11.63 -9.48 -2.96
C ASN A 93 -11.60 -9.46 -1.41
N PRO A 94 -10.79 -8.58 -0.81
CA PRO A 94 -10.53 -8.58 0.63
C PRO A 94 -11.77 -8.27 1.47
N HIS A 95 -12.78 -7.62 0.90
CA HIS A 95 -14.04 -7.25 1.58
C HIS A 95 -15.05 -8.39 1.73
N TRP A 96 -14.72 -9.60 1.27
CA TRP A 96 -15.62 -10.73 1.42
C TRP A 96 -15.67 -11.22 2.87
N ASP A 97 -16.88 -11.34 3.41
CA ASP A 97 -17.12 -11.94 4.73
C ASP A 97 -17.53 -13.41 4.67
N THR A 98 -17.96 -13.89 3.50
CA THR A 98 -18.47 -15.24 3.29
C THR A 98 -18.16 -15.72 1.88
N LEU A 99 -17.97 -17.04 1.70
CA LEU A 99 -17.82 -17.67 0.38
C LEU A 99 -19.16 -17.97 -0.32
N THR A 100 -20.14 -17.08 -0.14
CA THR A 100 -21.46 -17.20 -0.76
C THR A 100 -21.65 -16.10 -1.80
N ALA A 101 -21.71 -16.51 -3.07
CA ALA A 101 -21.92 -15.59 -4.18
C ALA A 101 -23.35 -15.02 -4.17
N ARG A 102 -23.48 -13.70 -4.23
CA ARG A 102 -24.78 -13.01 -4.29
C ARG A 102 -25.06 -12.54 -5.72
N VAL A 103 -26.31 -12.70 -6.18
CA VAL A 103 -26.70 -12.22 -7.52
C VAL A 103 -26.48 -10.70 -7.60
N ASN A 104 -25.95 -10.24 -8.74
CA ASN A 104 -25.52 -8.86 -9.02
C ASN A 104 -24.33 -8.36 -8.18
N GLN A 105 -23.68 -9.23 -7.40
CA GLN A 105 -22.42 -8.87 -6.76
C GLN A 105 -21.35 -8.63 -7.82
N ARG A 106 -20.59 -7.54 -7.67
CA ARG A 106 -19.42 -7.26 -8.51
C ARG A 106 -18.20 -7.83 -7.81
N ILE A 107 -17.42 -8.61 -8.54
CA ILE A 107 -16.20 -9.23 -8.02
C ILE A 107 -15.03 -8.95 -8.95
N VAL A 108 -13.85 -8.83 -8.38
CA VAL A 108 -12.60 -8.64 -9.12
C VAL A 108 -12.00 -10.00 -9.44
N VAL A 109 -11.69 -10.22 -10.71
CA VAL A 109 -11.10 -11.45 -11.22
C VAL A 109 -9.82 -11.11 -11.98
N PRO A 110 -8.64 -11.44 -11.42
CA PRO A 110 -7.37 -11.32 -12.12
C PRO A 110 -7.22 -12.36 -13.24
N SER A 111 -6.42 -12.04 -14.27
CA SER A 111 -6.09 -12.98 -15.36
C SER A 111 -4.99 -13.99 -15.00
N LYS A 112 -4.37 -13.86 -13.82
CA LYS A 112 -3.33 -14.76 -13.31
C LYS A 112 -3.67 -15.20 -11.90
N THR A 113 -3.11 -16.35 -11.48
CA THR A 113 -3.18 -16.82 -10.09
C THR A 113 -2.28 -15.98 -9.20
N GLY A 114 -2.78 -15.53 -8.05
CA GLY A 114 -2.02 -14.71 -7.11
C GLY A 114 -2.89 -13.91 -6.15
N VAL A 115 -2.29 -12.94 -5.47
CA VAL A 115 -2.96 -12.09 -4.47
C VAL A 115 -2.78 -10.62 -4.82
N LEU A 116 -3.82 -9.80 -4.61
CA LEU A 116 -3.74 -8.35 -4.78
C LEU A 116 -3.47 -7.69 -3.43
N ASN A 117 -2.44 -6.86 -3.40
CA ASN A 117 -2.02 -6.05 -2.26
C ASN A 117 -1.84 -4.59 -2.66
N PHE A 118 -1.56 -3.75 -1.68
CA PHE A 118 -1.31 -2.33 -1.87
C PHE A 118 -0.10 -1.90 -1.06
N ILE A 119 0.67 -0.99 -1.62
CA ILE A 119 1.84 -0.38 -0.98
C ILE A 119 1.72 1.14 -0.99
N THR A 120 2.34 1.80 -0.03
CA THR A 120 2.46 3.27 -0.02
C THR A 120 3.87 3.77 -0.26
N ASP A 121 4.87 2.90 -0.11
CA ASP A 121 6.27 3.14 -0.42
C ASP A 121 6.85 1.98 -1.27
N PRO A 122 7.77 2.24 -2.21
CA PRO A 122 8.44 1.19 -2.97
C PRO A 122 9.26 0.21 -2.11
N SER A 123 9.68 0.57 -0.88
CA SER A 123 10.38 -0.33 0.04
C SER A 123 9.50 -1.48 0.56
N GLU A 124 8.18 -1.27 0.63
CA GLU A 124 7.22 -2.27 1.11
C GLU A 124 7.13 -3.48 0.15
N VAL A 125 7.65 -3.38 -1.07
CA VAL A 125 7.68 -4.50 -2.03
C VAL A 125 8.54 -5.65 -1.51
N GLU A 126 9.67 -5.35 -0.86
CA GLU A 126 10.51 -6.36 -0.20
C GLU A 126 9.75 -7.04 0.96
N GLU A 127 9.04 -6.26 1.77
CA GLU A 127 8.27 -6.77 2.90
C GLU A 127 7.14 -7.70 2.41
N ILE A 128 6.46 -7.33 1.33
CA ILE A 128 5.45 -8.20 0.68
C ILE A 128 6.11 -9.47 0.15
N ALA A 129 7.29 -9.39 -0.46
CA ALA A 129 8.00 -10.56 -0.97
C ALA A 129 8.31 -11.56 0.15
N GLU A 130 8.81 -11.07 1.28
CA GLU A 130 9.09 -11.86 2.46
C GLU A 130 7.81 -12.44 3.08
N LEU A 131 6.77 -11.62 3.23
CA LEU A 131 5.49 -12.01 3.81
C LEU A 131 4.83 -13.18 3.05
N TYR A 132 4.91 -13.18 1.72
CA TYR A 132 4.37 -14.26 0.88
C TYR A 132 5.40 -15.36 0.56
N GLY A 133 6.67 -15.19 0.98
CA GLY A 133 7.75 -16.13 0.67
C GLY A 133 8.01 -16.27 -0.83
N VAL A 134 7.87 -15.18 -1.60
CA VAL A 134 8.09 -15.16 -3.05
C VAL A 134 9.28 -14.29 -3.42
N GLU A 135 9.86 -14.53 -4.59
CA GLU A 135 10.87 -13.63 -5.15
C GLU A 135 10.24 -12.30 -5.60
N ARG A 136 10.99 -11.19 -5.51
CA ARG A 136 10.56 -9.88 -6.05
C ARG A 136 10.18 -9.94 -7.54
N SER A 137 10.78 -10.86 -8.30
CA SER A 137 10.45 -11.10 -9.72
C SER A 137 8.99 -11.51 -9.96
N LYS A 138 8.33 -12.10 -8.95
CA LYS A 138 6.92 -12.51 -8.97
C LYS A 138 5.96 -11.39 -8.59
N ILE A 139 6.48 -10.24 -8.17
CA ILE A 139 5.68 -9.10 -7.76
C ILE A 139 5.58 -8.12 -8.92
N SER A 140 4.34 -7.94 -9.39
CA SER A 140 4.01 -6.95 -10.40
C SER A 140 3.41 -5.71 -9.74
N VAL A 141 4.06 -4.57 -9.87
CA VAL A 141 3.51 -3.28 -9.43
C VAL A 141 2.64 -2.70 -10.54
N GLN A 142 1.58 -1.98 -10.19
CA GLN A 142 0.78 -1.25 -11.18
C GLN A 142 1.64 -0.26 -11.97
N LYS A 143 1.17 0.10 -13.16
CA LYS A 143 1.71 1.19 -13.96
C LYS A 143 1.50 2.50 -13.20
N LEU A 144 2.60 3.20 -12.97
CA LEU A 144 2.63 4.51 -12.33
C LEU A 144 3.25 5.52 -13.29
N PRO A 145 2.77 6.77 -13.30
CA PRO A 145 3.43 7.85 -14.04
C PRO A 145 4.91 8.01 -13.62
N PRO A 146 5.77 8.52 -14.51
CA PRO A 146 7.13 8.90 -14.14
C PRO A 146 7.13 9.82 -12.92
N LEU A 147 8.09 9.61 -12.01
CA LEU A 147 8.23 10.40 -10.76
C LEU A 147 7.04 10.34 -9.78
N TYR A 148 6.12 9.36 -9.93
CA TYR A 148 4.99 9.17 -9.01
C TYR A 148 5.42 9.21 -7.54
N TRP A 149 6.40 8.38 -7.16
CA TRP A 149 6.89 8.28 -5.79
C TRP A 149 7.50 9.59 -5.27
N THR A 150 8.24 10.30 -6.12
CA THR A 150 8.83 11.59 -5.76
C THR A 150 7.75 12.63 -5.48
N LEU A 151 6.69 12.66 -6.29
CA LEU A 151 5.56 13.59 -6.12
C LEU A 151 4.66 13.20 -4.95
N ALA A 152 4.47 11.90 -4.69
CA ALA A 152 3.67 11.40 -3.59
C ALA A 152 4.18 11.88 -2.22
N ARG A 153 5.50 12.10 -2.07
CA ARG A 153 6.11 12.64 -0.84
C ARG A 153 5.65 14.05 -0.49
N PHE A 154 5.23 14.83 -1.48
CA PHE A 154 4.77 16.21 -1.29
C PHE A 154 3.25 16.30 -1.16
N LYS A 155 2.54 15.18 -1.29
CA LYS A 155 1.07 15.14 -1.20
C LYS A 155 0.66 14.67 0.19
N SER A 156 -0.27 15.39 0.82
CA SER A 156 -0.77 15.04 2.16
C SER A 156 -1.56 13.73 2.17
N GLU A 157 -2.17 13.36 1.05
CA GLU A 157 -2.85 12.08 0.85
C GLU A 157 -1.93 11.12 0.09
N LYS A 158 -1.31 10.18 0.82
CA LYS A 158 -0.57 9.06 0.23
C LYS A 158 -1.57 8.12 -0.44
N ARG A 159 -1.59 8.10 -1.77
CA ARG A 159 -2.40 7.16 -2.53
C ARG A 159 -1.68 5.81 -2.62
N PRO A 160 -2.36 4.69 -2.31
CA PRO A 160 -1.75 3.39 -2.43
C PRO A 160 -1.50 3.03 -3.90
N ALA A 161 -0.43 2.30 -4.18
CA ALA A 161 -0.21 1.62 -5.44
C ALA A 161 -0.55 0.14 -5.28
N ALA A 162 -1.33 -0.40 -6.20
CA ALA A 162 -1.67 -1.80 -6.27
C ALA A 162 -0.47 -2.65 -6.71
N VAL A 163 -0.36 -3.81 -6.10
CA VAL A 163 0.69 -4.79 -6.31
C VAL A 163 0.06 -6.16 -6.42
N PHE A 164 0.45 -6.93 -7.44
CA PHE A 164 -0.02 -8.29 -7.64
C PHE A 164 1.12 -9.26 -7.39
N VAL A 165 0.89 -10.21 -6.49
CA VAL A 165 1.86 -11.23 -6.10
C VAL A 165 1.52 -12.53 -6.82
N GLU A 166 2.24 -12.83 -7.91
CA GLU A 166 1.96 -14.00 -8.75
C GLU A 166 2.21 -15.32 -8.01
N GLY A 167 1.23 -16.22 -8.04
CA GLY A 167 1.31 -17.57 -7.44
C GLY A 167 1.18 -17.60 -5.91
N ALA A 168 1.07 -16.45 -5.25
CA ALA A 168 0.86 -16.39 -3.81
C ALA A 168 -0.54 -16.89 -3.41
N ARG A 169 -0.65 -17.32 -2.15
CA ARG A 169 -1.92 -17.64 -1.49
C ARG A 169 -2.30 -16.51 -0.55
N PRO A 170 -3.61 -16.21 -0.38
CA PRO A 170 -4.05 -15.17 0.51
C PRO A 170 -3.74 -15.55 1.96
N ILE A 171 -3.42 -14.54 2.76
CA ILE A 171 -3.05 -14.70 4.17
C ILE A 171 -4.12 -14.04 5.04
N THR A 172 -4.15 -14.42 6.32
CA THR A 172 -5.13 -13.95 7.31
C THR A 172 -5.19 -12.42 7.39
N HIS A 173 -4.06 -11.73 7.22
CA HIS A 173 -3.97 -10.27 7.31
C HIS A 173 -4.66 -9.51 6.15
N THR A 174 -4.92 -10.19 5.04
CA THR A 174 -5.57 -9.60 3.85
C THR A 174 -7.05 -9.97 3.72
N MET A 175 -7.61 -10.65 4.74
CA MET A 175 -8.98 -11.13 4.77
C MET A 175 -9.77 -10.49 5.90
N THR A 176 -11.10 -10.47 5.80
CA THR A 176 -11.94 -10.10 6.95
C THR A 176 -11.84 -11.14 8.07
N PRO A 177 -12.12 -10.76 9.34
CA PRO A 177 -12.06 -11.67 10.48
C PRO A 177 -12.93 -12.94 10.35
N ASN A 178 -13.98 -12.90 9.53
CA ASN A 178 -14.85 -14.07 9.29
C ASN A 178 -14.25 -15.06 8.30
N MET A 179 -13.45 -14.58 7.35
CA MET A 179 -12.73 -15.40 6.36
C MET A 179 -11.40 -15.95 6.91
N ALA A 180 -10.85 -15.30 7.93
CA ALA A 180 -9.59 -15.63 8.60
C ALA A 180 -9.66 -16.81 9.60
N ARG A 181 -10.85 -17.34 9.88
CA ARG A 181 -11.11 -18.37 10.91
C ARG A 181 -11.00 -19.80 10.41
#